data_AF-A0A699T8Z7-F1
#
_entry.id   AF-A0A699T8Z7-F1
#
_cell.length_a   1.000
_cell.length_b   1.000
_cell.length_c   1.000
_cell.angle_alpha   90.00
_cell.angle_beta   90.00
_cell.angle_gamma   90.00
#
_symmetry.space_group_name_H-M   'P 1'
#
loop_
_entity.id
_entity.type
_entity.pdbx_description
1 polymer ?
#
loop_
_entity_poly.entity_id
_entity_poly.type
_entity_poly.pdbx_seq_one_letter_code
_entity_poly.pdbx_strand_id
1 'polypeptide(L)'
;MDIEIVENVLVKIDKFLFSSDFVVMDMLNTCNETMILERLFLATIYSEIDVFDREISLGIGGDRLTFDMDKKIHNFTTPIALV
;
A
#
# COMPACT_ATOMS: atom_id res chain seq x y z
N MET A 1 12.95 12.82 -15.82
CA MET A 1 12.29 11.99 -14.80
C MET A 1 11.85 12.95 -13.76
N ASP A 2 10.55 13.24 -13.75
CA ASP A 2 9.98 14.17 -12.80
C ASP A 2 9.43 13.32 -11.65
N ILE A 3 9.91 13.60 -10.44
CA ILE A 3 9.44 12.97 -9.22
C ILE A 3 8.42 13.95 -8.64
N GLU A 4 7.15 13.55 -8.60
CA GLU A 4 6.11 14.32 -7.93
C GLU A 4 5.95 13.76 -6.51
N ILE A 5 6.11 14.65 -5.52
CA ILE A 5 5.91 14.31 -4.11
C ILE A 5 4.50 14.76 -3.74
N VAL A 6 3.66 13.81 -3.35
CA VAL A 6 2.32 14.09 -2.85
C VAL A 6 2.30 13.79 -1.36
N GLU A 7 2.05 14.81 -0.56
CA GLU A 7 1.91 14.69 0.90
C GLU A 7 0.47 14.32 1.26
N ASN A 8 0.27 13.56 2.35
CA ASN A 8 -1.05 13.26 2.93
C ASN A 8 -2.03 12.50 2.02
N VAL A 9 -1.62 11.38 1.43
CA VAL A 9 -2.53 10.59 0.60
C VAL A 9 -3.20 9.48 1.40
N LEU A 10 -4.49 9.28 1.13
CA LEU A 10 -5.26 8.17 1.66
C LEU A 10 -5.28 7.01 0.67
N VAL A 11 -4.84 5.86 1.14
CA VAL A 11 -4.80 4.61 0.37
C VAL A 11 -5.92 3.73 0.84
N LYS A 12 -6.84 3.40 -0.07
CA LYS A 12 -7.90 2.44 0.20
C LYS A 12 -7.47 1.05 -0.27
N ILE A 13 -7.39 0.11 0.66
CA ILE A 13 -7.15 -1.29 0.35
C ILE A 13 -8.28 -2.13 0.93
N ASP A 14 -9.08 -2.73 0.05
CA ASP A 14 -10.34 -3.39 0.41
C ASP A 14 -11.25 -2.46 1.24
N LYS A 15 -11.52 -2.80 2.52
CA LYS A 15 -12.31 -1.99 3.45
C LYS A 15 -11.49 -0.97 4.26
N PHE A 16 -10.16 -1.00 4.17
CA PHE A 16 -9.27 -0.20 5.01
C PHE A 16 -8.85 1.09 4.31
N LEU A 17 -8.67 2.14 5.09
CA LEU A 17 -8.15 3.43 4.65
C LEU A 17 -6.92 3.76 5.49
N PHE A 18 -5.78 3.89 4.82
CA PHE A 18 -4.50 4.17 5.46
C PHE A 18 -4.00 5.55 5.04
N SER A 19 -3.51 6.33 6.01
CA SER A 19 -2.86 7.61 5.74
C SER A 19 -1.35 7.40 5.65
N SER A 20 -0.72 7.92 4.60
CA SER A 20 0.73 7.97 4.49
C SER A 20 1.18 9.15 3.64
N ASP A 21 2.33 9.69 4.00
CA ASP A 21 3.15 10.41 3.04
C ASP A 21 3.84 9.36 2.15
N PHE A 22 3.69 9.46 0.83
CA PHE A 22 4.38 8.58 -0.12
C PHE A 22 4.95 9.37 -1.28
N VAL A 23 5.95 8.80 -1.95
CA VAL A 23 6.44 9.31 -3.23
C VAL A 23 5.76 8.51 -4.35
N VAL A 24 4.95 9.17 -5.19
CA VAL A 24 4.45 8.55 -6.43
C VAL A 24 5.51 8.72 -7.48
N MET A 25 6.08 7.62 -7.94
CA MET A 25 6.96 7.64 -9.09
C MET A 25 6.16 7.26 -10.33
N ASP A 26 5.97 8.22 -11.24
CA ASP A 26 5.42 7.93 -12.56
C ASP A 26 6.46 7.14 -13.37
N MET A 27 6.43 5.81 -13.24
CA MET A 27 7.26 4.92 -14.03
C MET A 27 6.70 4.87 -15.46
N LEU A 28 7.06 5.89 -16.25
CA LEU A 28 6.85 5.91 -17.69
C LEU A 28 7.33 4.58 -18.29
N ASN A 29 6.36 3.77 -18.73
CA ASN A 29 6.43 2.65 -19.69
C ASN A 29 5.88 1.29 -19.22
N THR A 30 5.25 1.17 -18.05
CA THR A 30 4.37 0.04 -17.79
C THR A 30 3.17 0.47 -16.98
N CYS A 31 1.95 0.32 -17.54
CA CYS A 31 0.66 0.43 -16.85
C CYS A 31 0.47 -0.65 -15.77
N ASN A 32 1.49 -0.87 -14.94
CA ASN A 32 1.40 -1.72 -13.78
C ASN A 32 1.41 -0.78 -12.58
N GLU A 33 0.21 -0.47 -12.11
CA GLU A 33 -0.11 0.25 -10.88
C GLU A 33 0.59 -0.42 -9.69
N THR A 34 1.88 -0.17 -9.53
CA THR A 34 2.73 -0.83 -8.53
C THR A 34 2.85 0.11 -7.35
N MET A 35 2.19 -0.23 -6.25
CA MET A 35 2.31 0.51 -5.00
C MET A 35 3.47 -0.07 -4.18
N ILE A 36 4.46 0.76 -3.84
CA ILE A 36 5.54 0.39 -2.92
C ILE A 36 5.18 0.90 -1.53
N LEU A 37 5.05 -0.02 -0.58
CA LEU A 37 4.82 0.31 0.83
C LEU A 37 6.16 0.45 1.54
N GLU A 38 6.47 1.66 1.99
CA GLU A 38 7.71 1.89 2.72
C GLU A 38 7.67 1.30 4.14
N ARG A 39 8.86 1.09 4.72
CA ARG A 39 8.98 0.55 6.09
C ARG A 39 8.30 1.43 7.14
N LEU A 40 8.29 2.75 6.96
CA LEU A 40 7.62 3.69 7.86
C LEU A 40 6.10 3.49 7.85
N PHE A 41 5.53 3.26 6.66
CA PHE A 41 4.12 2.94 6.51
C PHE A 41 3.79 1.61 7.20
N LEU A 42 4.57 0.56 6.93
CA LEU A 42 4.42 -0.76 7.55
C LEU A 42 4.62 -0.75 9.06
N ALA A 43 5.36 0.22 9.61
CA ALA A 43 5.53 0.37 11.05
C ALA A 43 4.34 1.09 11.70
N THR A 44 3.64 1.94 10.95
CA THR A 44 2.49 2.73 11.43
C THR A 44 1.22 1.88 11.50
N ILE A 45 1.03 1.02 10.50
CA ILE A 45 -0.06 0.04 10.47
C ILE A 45 0.49 -1.22 11.12
N TYR A 46 -0.27 -1.93 11.97
CA TYR A 46 0.24 -3.07 12.74
C TYR A 46 0.50 -4.30 11.83
N SER A 47 1.50 -4.18 10.96
CA SER A 47 1.80 -5.13 9.90
C SER A 47 2.54 -6.34 10.45
N GLU A 48 2.23 -7.49 9.89
CA GLU A 48 2.91 -8.76 10.15
C GLU A 48 3.28 -9.36 8.82
N ILE A 49 4.55 -9.69 8.65
CA ILE A 49 5.08 -10.26 7.42
C ILE A 49 5.52 -11.67 7.77
N ASP A 50 4.75 -12.66 7.30
CA ASP A 50 5.15 -14.04 7.34
C ASP A 50 5.91 -14.37 6.06
N VAL A 51 7.24 -14.41 6.17
CA VAL A 51 8.10 -14.72 5.02
C VAL A 51 8.03 -16.18 4.63
N PHE A 52 7.75 -17.08 5.57
CA PHE A 52 7.72 -18.52 5.32
C PHE A 52 6.46 -18.89 4.53
N ASP A 53 5.30 -18.39 4.97
CA ASP A 53 4.01 -18.62 4.33
C ASP A 53 3.70 -17.62 3.20
N ARG A 54 4.59 -16.64 2.97
CA ARG A 54 4.46 -15.58 1.94
C ARG A 54 3.19 -14.76 2.11
N GLU A 55 2.88 -14.40 3.35
CA GLU A 55 1.72 -13.59 3.69
C GLU A 55 2.12 -12.24 4.27
N ILE A 56 1.33 -11.21 3.95
CA ILE A 56 1.43 -9.90 4.59
C ILE A 56 0.08 -9.56 5.19
N SER A 57 0.02 -9.35 6.50
CA SER A 57 -1.19 -8.88 7.18
C SER A 57 -1.07 -7.41 7.57
N LEU A 58 -2.04 -6.59 7.19
CA LEU A 58 -2.13 -5.17 7.56
C LEU A 58 -3.23 -4.99 8.60
N GLY A 59 -2.91 -4.43 9.78
CA GLY A 59 -3.85 -4.31 10.89
C GLY A 59 -4.13 -2.87 11.36
N ILE A 60 -5.41 -2.55 11.61
CA ILE A 60 -5.87 -1.32 12.27
C ILE A 60 -6.99 -1.69 13.26
N GLY A 61 -6.90 -1.20 14.50
CA GLY A 61 -8.01 -1.26 15.47
C GLY A 61 -8.51 -2.67 15.81
N GLY A 62 -7.67 -3.70 15.65
CA GLY A 62 -8.02 -5.12 15.87
C GLY A 62 -8.47 -5.87 14.62
N ASP A 63 -8.84 -5.16 13.55
CA ASP A 63 -9.12 -5.74 12.24
C ASP A 63 -7.83 -5.96 11.45
N ARG A 64 -7.79 -7.02 10.61
CA ARG A 64 -6.63 -7.37 9.76
C ARG A 64 -7.06 -7.70 8.33
N LEU A 65 -6.22 -7.33 7.37
CA LEU A 65 -6.30 -7.73 5.97
C LEU A 65 -5.05 -8.52 5.60
N THR A 66 -5.22 -9.76 5.12
CA THR A 66 -4.09 -10.63 4.78
C THR A 66 -3.98 -10.80 3.27
N PHE A 67 -2.79 -10.48 2.75
CA PHE A 67 -2.39 -10.66 1.37
C PHE A 67 -1.57 -11.94 1.26
N ASP A 68 -2.09 -12.90 0.51
CA ASP A 68 -1.31 -14.03 0.00
C ASP A 68 -0.52 -13.55 -1.23
N MET A 69 0.81 -13.57 -1.14
CA MET A 69 1.72 -13.10 -2.20
C MET A 69 1.81 -14.06 -3.38
N ASP A 70 1.37 -15.31 -3.22
CA ASP A 70 1.29 -16.29 -4.31
C ASP A 70 -0.04 -16.14 -5.09
N LYS A 71 -1.03 -15.42 -4.55
CA LYS A 71 -2.30 -15.08 -5.24
C LYS A 71 -2.21 -13.75 -6.00
N LYS A 72 -2.60 -13.77 -7.27
CA LYS A 72 -2.36 -12.69 -8.24
C LYS A 72 -3.30 -11.47 -8.17
N ILE A 73 -4.33 -11.45 -7.33
CA ILE A 73 -5.36 -10.40 -7.42
C ILE A 73 -5.73 -9.90 -6.03
N HIS A 74 -5.21 -8.73 -5.70
CA HIS A 74 -5.79 -7.85 -4.70
C HIS A 74 -6.08 -6.53 -5.41
N ASN A 75 -7.35 -6.11 -5.39
CA ASN A 75 -7.75 -4.88 -6.07
C ASN A 75 -7.35 -3.70 -5.18
N PHE A 76 -6.24 -3.06 -5.52
CA PHE A 76 -5.92 -1.74 -5.00
C PHE A 76 -6.78 -0.72 -5.73
N THR A 77 -7.48 0.13 -4.99
CA THR A 77 -8.14 1.28 -5.60
C THR A 77 -7.17 2.45 -5.54
N THR A 78 -7.19 3.28 -6.59
CA THR A 78 -6.31 4.44 -6.79
C THR A 78 -6.14 5.24 -5.49
N PRO A 79 -4.90 5.67 -5.16
CA PRO A 79 -4.68 6.58 -4.04
C PRO A 79 -5.51 7.85 -4.22
N ILE A 80 -6.28 8.23 -3.20
CA ILE A 80 -7.04 9.47 -3.20
C ILE A 80 -6.15 10.54 -2.60
N ALA A 81 -5.48 11.32 -3.46
CA ALA A 81 -4.84 12.55 -3.00
C ALA A 81 -5.92 13.48 -2.44
N LEU A 82 -5.77 13.92 -1.19
CA LEU A 82 -6.49 15.10 -0.74
C LEU A 82 -5.80 16.32 -1.38
N VAL A 83 -6.54 17.03 -2.24
CA VAL A 83 -6.20 18.37 -2.72
C VAL A 83 -6.53 19.44 -1.69
#